data_AF-A0A7J8LQ21-F1
#
_entry.id   AF-A0A7J8LQ21-F1
#
_cell.length_a   1.000
_cell.length_b   1.000
_cell.length_c   1.000
_cell.angle_alpha   90.00
_cell.angle_beta   90.00
_cell.angle_gamma   90.00
#
_symmetry.space_group_name_H-M   'P 1'
#
loop_
_entity.id
_entity.type
_entity.pdbx_description
1 polymer ?
#
loop_
_entity_poly.entity_id
_entity_poly.type
_entity_poly.pdbx_seq_one_letter_code
_entity_poly.pdbx_strand_id
1 'polypeptide(L)'
;MSDKLALLQHPGGSLLSHKHECCKWRSSAAQPRKPISWSLICGLMLFCLGMISLFTGHVASDLEWYSQRLMKRRSYFKLEGINKGPIDIWQSDYAKYFYGCSKRSRNFPIAIRARSSNGYLLIAASGGLNQQRTGISDAVVVARILNATLVIPELDHRSYWKDDSDFANIFDVNWFISYLAKDVTIVRRVPDKFMRSMDKPPYTMRVPRKSPPEYYLDQVLPILQRRS
;
A
#
# COMPACT_ATOMS: atom_id res chain seq x y z
N MET A 1 -15.81 15.26 18.16
CA MET A 1 -15.94 16.71 17.91
C MET A 1 -15.95 17.36 19.28
N SER A 2 -14.86 18.04 19.64
CA SER A 2 -14.58 18.44 21.03
C SER A 2 -13.79 19.74 21.00
N ASP A 3 -14.51 20.82 20.74
CA ASP A 3 -13.94 22.15 20.61
C ASP A 3 -13.60 22.71 22.00
N LYS A 4 -12.37 23.20 22.17
CA LYS A 4 -11.94 23.84 23.41
C LYS A 4 -12.10 25.35 23.31
N LEU A 5 -13.09 25.87 24.02
CA LEU A 5 -13.27 27.28 24.29
C LEU A 5 -12.12 27.83 25.15
N ALA A 6 -11.74 29.09 24.91
CA ALA A 6 -11.15 29.96 25.93
C ALA A 6 -11.57 31.41 25.65
N LEU A 7 -12.18 32.06 26.64
CA LEU A 7 -12.61 33.46 26.60
C LEU A 7 -12.33 34.08 27.97
N LEU A 8 -11.61 35.20 27.99
CA LEU A 8 -11.43 36.06 29.18
C LEU A 8 -11.46 37.52 28.74
N GLN A 9 -11.98 38.39 29.61
CA GLN A 9 -12.49 39.72 29.28
C GLN A 9 -11.86 40.82 30.16
N HIS A 10 -11.92 42.07 29.66
CA HIS A 10 -11.32 43.29 30.23
C HIS A 10 -11.86 43.72 31.61
N PRO A 11 -11.24 44.75 32.23
CA PRO A 11 -11.91 46.07 32.27
C PRO A 11 -10.98 47.30 32.09
N GLY A 12 -11.56 48.49 31.83
CA GLY A 12 -10.89 49.80 31.74
C GLY A 12 -11.03 50.67 33.02
N GLY A 13 -10.80 51.98 33.04
CA GLY A 13 -10.39 52.93 31.98
C GLY A 13 -11.09 54.31 32.11
N SER A 14 -10.34 55.44 32.13
CA SER A 14 -10.90 56.80 32.33
C SER A 14 -10.02 57.95 31.76
N LEU A 15 -10.55 59.18 31.81
CA LEU A 15 -10.19 60.37 31.01
C LEU A 15 -9.64 61.52 31.88
N LEU A 16 -8.59 62.24 31.43
CA LEU A 16 -8.50 63.73 31.43
C LEU A 16 -7.20 64.27 30.82
N SER A 17 -7.18 65.58 30.51
CA SER A 17 -6.27 66.22 29.54
C SER A 17 -5.48 67.38 30.17
N HIS A 18 -4.20 67.53 29.81
CA HIS A 18 -3.67 68.87 29.54
C HIS A 18 -2.48 68.89 28.54
N LYS A 19 -2.55 69.87 27.62
CA LYS A 19 -1.46 70.31 26.72
C LYS A 19 -0.36 71.04 27.53
N HIS A 20 0.85 71.36 27.04
CA HIS A 20 1.42 71.50 25.70
C HIS A 20 2.95 71.21 25.78
N GLU A 21 3.57 70.65 24.74
CA GLU A 21 4.73 71.28 24.06
C GLU A 21 5.09 70.59 22.74
N CYS A 22 5.84 71.28 21.88
CA CYS A 22 5.93 70.99 20.44
C CYS A 22 7.17 70.17 20.07
N CYS A 23 6.98 68.99 19.47
CA CYS A 23 8.05 68.22 18.84
C CYS A 23 7.69 67.83 17.40
N LYS A 24 8.64 68.09 16.49
CA LYS A 24 8.58 67.89 15.03
C LYS A 24 7.85 66.61 14.58
N TRP A 25 6.75 66.78 13.86
CA TRP A 25 6.19 65.73 13.01
C TRP A 25 7.13 65.45 11.83
N ARG A 26 7.83 64.32 11.85
CA ARG A 26 8.37 63.67 10.65
C ARG A 26 7.40 62.55 10.28
N SER A 27 6.36 62.88 9.52
CA SER A 27 5.34 61.94 9.09
C SER A 27 5.94 60.85 8.19
N SER A 28 5.99 59.62 8.67
CA SER A 28 6.25 58.46 7.81
C SER A 28 5.11 58.32 6.82
N ALA A 29 5.41 58.49 5.53
CA ALA A 29 4.41 58.46 4.46
C ALA A 29 3.69 57.10 4.40
N ALA A 30 2.35 57.13 4.33
CA ALA A 30 1.56 55.95 4.01
C ALA A 30 1.92 55.47 2.60
N GLN A 31 2.53 54.28 2.50
CA GLN A 31 2.87 53.67 1.21
C GLN A 31 1.58 53.22 0.49
N PRO A 32 1.33 53.67 -0.75
CA PRO A 32 0.18 53.23 -1.51
C PRO A 32 0.35 51.75 -1.90
N ARG A 33 -0.63 50.90 -1.57
CA ARG A 33 -0.68 49.53 -2.09
C ARG A 33 -0.91 49.60 -3.60
N LYS A 34 0.16 49.37 -4.37
CA LYS A 34 0.11 49.32 -5.84
C LYS A 34 -0.91 48.28 -6.29
N PRO A 35 -1.71 48.55 -7.34
CA PRO A 35 -2.61 47.55 -7.88
C PRO A 35 -1.80 46.34 -8.37
N ILE A 36 -2.16 45.15 -7.90
CA ILE A 36 -1.49 43.92 -8.31
C ILE A 36 -1.79 43.71 -9.79
N SER A 37 -0.75 43.60 -10.60
CA SER A 37 -0.92 43.40 -12.05
C SER A 37 -1.74 42.14 -12.33
N TRP A 38 -2.83 42.28 -13.08
CA TRP A 38 -3.66 41.16 -13.51
C TRP A 38 -2.85 40.07 -14.23
N SER A 39 -1.76 40.44 -14.91
CA SER A 39 -0.83 39.49 -15.55
C SER A 39 -0.07 38.64 -14.53
N LEU A 40 0.27 39.19 -13.34
CA LEU A 40 0.88 38.42 -12.25
C LEU A 40 -0.14 37.46 -11.61
N ILE A 41 -1.39 37.90 -11.45
CA ILE A 41 -2.48 37.05 -10.93
C ILE A 41 -2.76 35.90 -11.91
N CYS A 42 -2.88 36.20 -13.21
CA CYS A 42 -3.07 35.21 -14.26
C CYS A 42 -1.88 34.23 -14.33
N GLY A 43 -0.63 34.73 -14.27
CA GLY A 43 0.58 33.91 -14.22
C GLY A 43 0.61 32.98 -13.00
N LEU A 44 0.26 33.47 -11.81
CA LEU A 44 0.13 32.65 -10.60
C LEU A 44 -0.98 31.61 -10.70
N MET A 45 -2.15 31.97 -11.26
CA MET A 45 -3.26 31.03 -11.47
C MET A 45 -2.88 29.92 -12.45
N LEU A 46 -2.24 30.25 -13.58
CA LEU A 46 -1.76 29.27 -14.55
C LEU A 46 -0.63 28.40 -13.99
N PHE A 47 0.28 28.97 -13.18
CA PHE A 47 1.32 28.21 -12.49
C PHE A 47 0.72 27.24 -11.47
N CYS A 48 -0.23 27.69 -10.63
CA CYS A 48 -0.94 26.84 -9.69
C CYS A 48 -1.73 25.73 -10.40
N LEU A 49 -2.44 26.03 -11.49
CA LEU A 49 -3.15 25.03 -12.28
C LEU A 49 -2.18 24.03 -12.94
N GLY A 50 -1.03 24.49 -13.45
CA GLY A 50 0.02 23.64 -13.99
C GLY A 50 0.64 22.71 -12.94
N MET A 51 0.93 23.23 -11.74
CA MET A 51 1.45 22.44 -10.61
C MET A 51 0.40 21.45 -10.09
N ILE A 52 -0.86 21.87 -9.95
CA ILE A 52 -1.97 20.96 -9.60
C ILE A 52 -2.09 19.87 -10.66
N SER A 53 -2.06 20.20 -11.96
CA SER A 53 -2.12 19.22 -13.06
C SER A 53 -0.93 18.25 -13.07
N LEU A 54 0.29 18.72 -12.80
CA LEU A 54 1.49 17.88 -12.73
C LEU A 54 1.42 16.90 -11.53
N PHE A 55 1.05 17.40 -10.35
CA PHE A 55 0.97 16.59 -9.14
C PHE A 55 -0.26 15.66 -9.14
N THR A 56 -1.43 16.13 -9.56
CA THR A 56 -2.60 15.24 -9.74
C THR A 56 -2.37 14.25 -10.86
N GLY A 57 -1.73 14.62 -11.97
CA GLY A 57 -1.38 13.69 -13.05
C GLY A 57 -0.45 12.56 -12.58
N HIS A 58 0.60 12.88 -11.81
CA HIS A 58 1.52 11.86 -11.29
C HIS A 58 0.87 10.99 -10.20
N VAL A 59 0.17 11.58 -9.23
CA VAL A 59 -0.51 10.84 -8.15
C VAL A 59 -1.69 10.02 -8.69
N ALA A 60 -2.44 10.54 -9.67
CA ALA A 60 -3.49 9.79 -10.34
C ALA A 60 -2.92 8.64 -11.17
N SER A 61 -1.83 8.83 -11.92
CA SER A 61 -1.22 7.73 -12.69
C SER A 61 -0.60 6.64 -11.82
N ASP A 62 -0.01 6.98 -10.66
CA ASP A 62 0.42 5.96 -9.67
C ASP A 62 -0.79 5.21 -9.08
N LEU A 63 -1.82 5.92 -8.60
CA LEU A 63 -3.02 5.31 -8.03
C LEU A 63 -3.82 4.53 -9.08
N GLU A 64 -3.82 4.98 -10.33
CA GLU A 64 -4.40 4.31 -11.48
C GLU A 64 -3.59 3.07 -11.84
N TRP A 65 -2.26 3.10 -11.80
CA TRP A 65 -1.41 1.93 -12.01
C TRP A 65 -1.62 0.86 -10.93
N TYR A 66 -1.67 1.26 -9.65
CA TYR A 66 -2.03 0.34 -8.55
C TYR A 66 -3.46 -0.17 -8.66
N SER A 67 -4.43 0.69 -8.96
CA SER A 67 -5.83 0.26 -9.12
C SER A 67 -6.03 -0.60 -10.36
N GLN A 68 -5.31 -0.38 -11.47
CA GLN A 68 -5.34 -1.26 -12.63
C GLN A 68 -4.72 -2.62 -12.27
N ARG A 69 -3.57 -2.67 -11.59
CA ARG A 69 -2.95 -3.94 -11.16
C ARG A 69 -3.86 -4.75 -10.22
N LEU A 70 -4.62 -4.08 -9.34
CA LEU A 70 -5.48 -4.72 -8.34
C LEU A 70 -6.96 -4.96 -8.77
N MET A 71 -7.54 -4.08 -9.59
CA MET A 71 -8.96 -4.14 -10.05
C MET A 71 -9.12 -4.64 -11.49
N LYS A 72 -8.18 -4.39 -12.41
CA LYS A 72 -8.34 -4.75 -13.84
C LYS A 72 -8.35 -6.26 -14.08
N ARG A 73 -7.94 -7.05 -13.07
CA ARG A 73 -8.06 -8.52 -13.05
C ARG A 73 -9.49 -9.04 -12.78
N ARG A 74 -10.52 -8.21 -12.97
CA ARG A 74 -11.94 -8.60 -12.96
C ARG A 74 -12.32 -9.60 -14.07
N SER A 75 -11.50 -9.74 -15.13
CA SER A 75 -11.91 -10.42 -16.37
C SER A 75 -10.92 -11.45 -16.97
N TYR A 76 -9.98 -12.01 -16.20
CA TYR A 76 -9.07 -13.09 -16.71
C TYR A 76 -9.00 -14.36 -15.84
N PHE A 77 -9.97 -14.59 -14.94
CA PHE A 77 -10.23 -15.93 -14.41
C PHE A 77 -11.38 -16.59 -15.18
N LYS A 78 -11.24 -16.68 -16.51
CA LYS A 78 -12.05 -17.60 -17.30
C LYS A 78 -11.53 -19.01 -16.99
N LEU A 79 -12.25 -19.74 -16.16
CA LEU A 79 -11.97 -21.14 -15.85
C LEU A 79 -12.35 -22.00 -17.06
N GLU A 80 -11.57 -21.89 -18.14
CA GLU A 80 -11.79 -22.61 -19.38
C GLU A 80 -11.24 -24.03 -19.21
N GLY A 81 -12.14 -24.99 -19.00
CA GLY A 81 -11.80 -26.41 -18.89
C GLY A 81 -11.29 -26.95 -20.23
N ILE A 82 -9.98 -26.87 -20.46
CA ILE A 82 -9.35 -27.43 -21.65
C ILE A 82 -9.27 -28.96 -21.47
N ASN A 83 -10.25 -29.65 -22.05
CA ASN A 83 -10.22 -31.10 -22.26
C ASN A 83 -9.20 -31.44 -23.36
N LYS A 84 -7.92 -31.38 -23.01
CA LYS A 84 -6.81 -32.09 -23.68
C LYS A 84 -6.00 -32.74 -22.57
N GLY A 85 -5.95 -34.07 -22.54
CA GLY A 85 -5.31 -34.82 -21.46
C GLY A 85 -3.89 -34.31 -21.21
N PRO A 86 -3.60 -33.67 -20.06
CA PRO A 86 -2.34 -32.99 -19.86
C PRO A 86 -1.23 -34.01 -19.61
N ILE A 87 -0.03 -33.71 -20.09
CA ILE A 87 1.19 -34.25 -19.48
C ILE A 87 1.29 -33.58 -18.11
N ASP A 88 0.73 -34.24 -17.10
CA ASP A 88 0.77 -33.73 -15.74
C ASP A 88 2.15 -33.97 -15.13
N ILE A 89 3.03 -32.99 -15.34
CA ILE A 89 4.38 -32.95 -14.77
C ILE A 89 4.39 -33.00 -13.23
N TRP A 90 3.27 -32.68 -12.58
CA TRP A 90 3.09 -32.72 -11.13
C TRP A 90 2.59 -34.09 -10.65
N GLN A 91 2.00 -34.93 -11.52
CA GLN A 91 1.73 -36.36 -11.31
C GLN A 91 2.89 -37.28 -11.76
N SER A 92 4.11 -36.76 -11.90
CA SER A 92 5.26 -37.65 -12.10
C SER A 92 5.35 -38.69 -10.98
N ASP A 93 5.78 -39.91 -11.31
CA ASP A 93 5.99 -40.98 -10.32
C ASP A 93 6.92 -40.58 -9.16
N TYR A 94 7.73 -39.54 -9.35
CA TYR A 94 8.61 -39.00 -8.32
C TYR A 94 7.93 -38.04 -7.33
N ALA A 95 6.83 -37.39 -7.72
CA ALA A 95 6.10 -36.45 -6.88
C ALA A 95 5.55 -37.10 -5.60
N LYS A 96 5.18 -38.40 -5.67
CA LYS A 96 4.69 -39.18 -4.51
C LYS A 96 5.73 -39.39 -3.41
N TYR A 97 7.02 -39.17 -3.69
CA TYR A 97 8.10 -39.24 -2.70
C TYR A 97 8.42 -37.86 -2.08
N PHE A 98 7.80 -36.78 -2.54
CA PHE A 98 7.95 -35.47 -1.92
C PHE A 98 7.03 -35.34 -0.70
N TYR A 99 7.62 -35.21 0.48
CA TYR A 99 6.90 -35.00 1.74
C TYR A 99 7.54 -33.86 2.54
N GLY A 100 6.77 -33.25 3.44
CA GLY A 100 7.28 -32.19 4.31
C GLY A 100 8.30 -32.72 5.32
N CYS A 101 9.48 -32.09 5.38
CA CYS A 101 10.57 -32.48 6.29
C CYS A 101 10.23 -32.34 7.78
N SER A 102 9.13 -31.68 8.13
CA SER A 102 8.67 -31.51 9.51
C SER A 102 7.15 -31.74 9.62
N LYS A 103 6.73 -32.30 10.76
CA LYS A 103 5.31 -32.45 11.11
C LYS A 103 4.85 -31.25 11.93
N ARG A 104 3.68 -30.71 11.61
CA ARG A 104 3.04 -29.65 12.39
C ARG A 104 2.79 -30.11 13.84
N SER A 105 3.27 -29.35 14.82
CA SER A 105 2.99 -29.59 16.24
C SER A 105 1.49 -29.44 16.53
N ARG A 106 0.96 -30.26 17.45
CA ARG A 106 -0.44 -30.15 17.93
C ARG A 106 -0.75 -28.77 18.50
N ASN A 107 0.25 -28.11 19.08
CA ASN A 107 0.12 -26.78 19.68
C ASN A 107 0.41 -25.64 18.69
N PHE A 108 0.66 -25.93 17.41
CA PHE A 108 0.94 -24.89 16.42
C PHE A 108 -0.33 -24.08 16.10
N PRO A 109 -0.37 -22.76 16.34
CA PRO A 109 -1.60 -21.97 16.22
C PRO A 109 -2.21 -22.04 14.81
N ILE A 110 -3.52 -21.92 14.70
CA ILE A 110 -4.22 -21.92 13.40
C ILE A 110 -3.99 -20.58 12.68
N ALA A 111 -4.20 -20.52 11.37
CA ALA A 111 -4.24 -19.28 10.60
C ALA A 111 -5.27 -18.29 11.18
N ILE A 112 -4.91 -17.00 11.25
CA ILE A 112 -5.86 -15.95 11.64
C ILE A 112 -6.81 -15.66 10.47
N ARG A 113 -8.12 -15.59 10.74
CA ARG A 113 -9.16 -15.26 9.74
C ARG A 113 -8.90 -13.89 9.13
N ALA A 114 -9.13 -13.71 7.82
CA ALA A 114 -8.81 -12.46 7.12
C ALA A 114 -9.38 -11.18 7.79
N ARG A 115 -10.61 -11.24 8.33
CA ARG A 115 -11.27 -10.14 9.05
C ARG A 115 -10.58 -9.72 10.35
N SER A 116 -9.65 -10.51 10.85
CA SER A 116 -8.90 -10.29 12.10
C SER A 116 -7.39 -10.29 11.87
N SER A 117 -6.95 -10.29 10.60
CA SER A 117 -5.54 -10.20 10.22
C SER A 117 -5.04 -8.75 10.29
N ASN A 118 -3.72 -8.57 10.44
CA ASN A 118 -3.11 -7.24 10.51
C ASN A 118 -3.14 -6.44 9.18
N GLY A 119 -3.67 -7.01 8.10
CA GLY A 119 -3.75 -6.38 6.78
C GLY A 119 -3.55 -7.39 5.64
N TYR A 120 -3.48 -6.89 4.41
CA TYR A 120 -3.20 -7.70 3.21
C TYR A 120 -1.73 -7.57 2.80
N LEU A 121 -1.01 -8.68 2.72
CA LEU A 121 0.36 -8.74 2.23
C LEU A 121 0.35 -9.12 0.74
N LEU A 122 0.97 -8.27 -0.08
CA LEU A 122 1.18 -8.50 -1.51
C LEU A 122 2.67 -8.66 -1.76
N ILE A 123 3.06 -9.71 -2.49
CA ILE A 123 4.46 -10.00 -2.80
C ILE A 123 4.62 -10.21 -4.31
N ALA A 124 5.59 -9.52 -4.89
CA ALA A 124 6.08 -9.79 -6.24
C ALA A 124 7.34 -10.67 -6.15
N ALA A 125 7.25 -11.89 -6.67
CA ALA A 125 8.35 -12.84 -6.76
C ALA A 125 9.23 -12.51 -7.98
N SER A 126 10.19 -11.62 -7.78
CA SER A 126 11.21 -11.27 -8.78
C SER A 126 12.42 -12.23 -8.76
N GLY A 127 13.09 -12.35 -9.91
CA GLY A 127 14.33 -13.10 -10.05
C GLY A 127 14.26 -14.27 -11.02
N GLY A 128 15.36 -15.03 -11.11
CA GLY A 128 15.38 -16.36 -11.72
C GLY A 128 14.44 -17.35 -11.01
N LEU A 129 14.00 -18.42 -11.67
CA LEU A 129 13.07 -19.44 -11.15
C LEU A 129 13.37 -19.89 -9.71
N ASN A 130 14.63 -20.16 -9.38
CA ASN A 130 15.05 -20.53 -8.03
C ASN A 130 14.79 -19.40 -6.99
N GLN A 131 15.00 -18.14 -7.38
CA GLN A 131 14.73 -16.97 -6.54
C GLN A 131 13.23 -16.73 -6.36
N GLN A 132 12.42 -16.93 -7.42
CA GLN A 132 10.96 -16.85 -7.32
C GLN A 132 10.40 -17.92 -6.38
N ARG A 133 10.90 -19.17 -6.49
CA ARG A 133 10.55 -20.27 -5.58
C ARG A 133 10.83 -19.92 -4.10
N THR A 134 12.00 -19.34 -3.82
CA THR A 134 12.32 -18.84 -2.48
C THR A 134 11.38 -17.71 -2.08
N GLY A 135 11.15 -16.71 -2.94
CA GLY A 135 10.25 -15.58 -2.63
C GLY A 135 8.80 -15.98 -2.35
N ILE A 136 8.26 -17.00 -3.02
CA ILE A 136 6.93 -17.57 -2.74
C ILE A 136 6.90 -18.24 -1.37
N SER A 137 7.96 -18.97 -1.00
CA SER A 137 8.06 -19.62 0.31
C SER A 137 8.21 -18.59 1.43
N ASP A 138 9.08 -17.59 1.23
CA ASP A 138 9.28 -16.47 2.15
C ASP A 138 7.97 -15.69 2.35
N ALA A 139 7.18 -15.45 1.29
CA ALA A 139 5.88 -14.78 1.38
C ALA A 139 4.91 -15.47 2.35
N VAL A 140 4.85 -16.80 2.35
CA VAL A 140 4.01 -17.59 3.27
C VAL A 140 4.52 -17.46 4.71
N VAL A 141 5.83 -17.57 4.92
CA VAL A 141 6.45 -17.44 6.26
C VAL A 141 6.28 -16.02 6.81
N VAL A 142 6.45 -14.98 5.99
CA VAL A 142 6.29 -13.59 6.39
C VAL A 142 4.83 -13.25 6.67
N ALA A 143 3.88 -13.70 5.85
CA ALA A 143 2.45 -13.56 6.14
C ALA A 143 2.08 -14.21 7.48
N ARG A 144 2.70 -15.36 7.81
CA ARG A 144 2.53 -16.02 9.10
C ARG A 144 3.10 -15.20 10.27
N ILE A 145 4.34 -14.72 10.17
CA ILE A 145 5.00 -13.89 11.20
C ILE A 145 4.17 -12.63 11.48
N LEU A 146 3.70 -11.97 10.42
CA LEU A 146 2.92 -10.74 10.49
C LEU A 146 1.44 -10.94 10.86
N ASN A 147 0.95 -12.18 10.97
CA ASN A 147 -0.48 -12.49 11.07
C ASN A 147 -1.32 -11.77 9.99
N ALA A 148 -0.79 -11.69 8.78
CA ALA A 148 -1.39 -11.01 7.64
C ALA A 148 -2.16 -11.98 6.74
N THR A 149 -3.12 -11.45 5.98
CA THR A 149 -3.74 -12.18 4.87
C THR A 149 -2.83 -12.11 3.65
N LEU A 150 -2.33 -13.24 3.17
CA LEU A 150 -1.52 -13.29 1.95
C LEU A 150 -2.43 -13.17 0.72
N VAL A 151 -2.14 -12.24 -0.18
CA VAL A 151 -2.68 -12.26 -1.55
C VAL A 151 -1.81 -13.19 -2.38
N ILE A 152 -2.39 -13.92 -3.35
CA ILE A 152 -1.63 -14.77 -4.27
C ILE A 152 -0.40 -14.02 -4.82
N PRO A 153 0.81 -14.59 -4.74
CA PRO A 153 2.02 -13.96 -5.25
C PRO A 153 1.91 -13.60 -6.73
N GLU A 154 2.46 -12.44 -7.10
CA GLU A 154 2.63 -12.05 -8.49
C GLU A 154 4.04 -12.46 -8.95
N LEU A 155 4.17 -12.89 -10.21
CA LEU A 155 5.47 -13.24 -10.80
C LEU A 155 6.03 -12.05 -11.59
N ASP A 156 7.35 -11.97 -11.71
CA ASP A 156 8.02 -10.89 -12.45
C ASP A 156 8.33 -11.31 -13.90
N HIS A 157 7.46 -10.84 -14.79
CA HIS A 157 7.45 -11.08 -16.24
C HIS A 157 8.49 -10.28 -17.05
N ARG A 158 9.35 -9.48 -16.40
CA ARG A 158 10.21 -8.51 -17.12
C ARG A 158 11.68 -8.54 -16.73
N SER A 159 11.99 -8.82 -15.47
CA SER A 159 13.37 -8.67 -14.98
C SER A 159 14.33 -9.80 -15.40
N TYR A 160 13.82 -11.02 -15.65
CA TYR A 160 14.65 -12.20 -15.92
C TYR A 160 14.04 -13.16 -16.96
N TRP A 161 12.73 -13.37 -16.92
CA TRP A 161 12.00 -14.24 -17.85
C TRP A 161 11.17 -13.36 -18.78
N LYS A 162 11.16 -13.66 -20.08
CA LYS A 162 10.30 -13.02 -21.07
C LYS A 162 9.02 -13.84 -21.26
N ASP A 163 8.40 -14.18 -20.15
CA ASP A 163 7.18 -15.00 -20.04
C ASP A 163 6.12 -14.14 -19.37
N ASP A 164 4.91 -14.12 -19.91
CA ASP A 164 3.75 -13.38 -19.39
C ASP A 164 2.80 -14.27 -18.56
N SER A 165 3.17 -15.54 -18.35
CA SER A 165 2.46 -16.51 -17.52
C SER A 165 2.35 -16.05 -16.06
N ASP A 166 1.13 -15.72 -15.63
CA ASP A 166 0.86 -15.41 -14.23
C ASP A 166 0.94 -16.66 -13.32
N PHE A 167 0.96 -16.45 -12.00
CA PHE A 167 0.98 -17.53 -10.99
C PHE A 167 -0.06 -18.63 -11.25
N ALA A 168 -1.25 -18.28 -11.72
CA ALA A 168 -2.35 -19.23 -11.99
C ALA A 168 -2.19 -20.04 -13.29
N ASN A 169 -1.26 -19.65 -14.17
CA ASN A 169 -0.90 -20.41 -15.37
C ASN A 169 0.15 -21.49 -15.05
N ILE A 170 0.92 -21.31 -13.97
CA ILE A 170 2.03 -22.19 -13.57
C ILE A 170 1.66 -23.10 -12.38
N PHE A 171 0.89 -22.60 -11.42
CA PHE A 171 0.57 -23.28 -10.16
C PHE A 171 -0.95 -23.47 -9.98
N ASP A 172 -1.36 -24.63 -9.43
CA ASP A 172 -2.73 -24.81 -8.95
C ASP A 172 -2.99 -23.92 -7.72
N VAL A 173 -3.70 -22.83 -7.97
CA VAL A 173 -4.15 -21.86 -6.96
C VAL A 173 -5.06 -22.48 -5.91
N ASN A 174 -5.95 -23.40 -6.28
CA ASN A 174 -6.87 -24.03 -5.32
C ASN A 174 -6.11 -24.97 -4.39
N TRP A 175 -5.17 -25.75 -4.93
CA TRP A 175 -4.27 -26.57 -4.14
C TRP A 175 -3.42 -25.70 -3.20
N PHE A 176 -2.79 -24.64 -3.70
CA PHE A 176 -1.97 -23.72 -2.89
C PHE A 176 -2.76 -23.11 -1.72
N ILE A 177 -3.98 -22.63 -1.96
CA ILE A 177 -4.84 -22.06 -0.91
C ILE A 177 -5.27 -23.14 0.10
N SER A 178 -5.75 -24.29 -0.37
CA SER A 178 -6.31 -25.34 0.50
C SER A 178 -5.24 -26.05 1.33
N TYR A 179 -4.05 -26.29 0.77
CA TYR A 179 -2.92 -26.91 1.44
C TYR A 179 -2.41 -26.04 2.61
N LEU A 180 -2.31 -24.73 2.40
CA LEU A 180 -1.79 -23.77 3.40
C LEU A 180 -2.87 -23.20 4.35
N ALA A 181 -4.15 -23.50 4.14
CA ALA A 181 -5.28 -22.91 4.87
C ALA A 181 -5.22 -23.05 6.41
N LYS A 182 -4.46 -24.03 6.93
CA LYS A 182 -4.27 -24.21 8.37
C LYS A 182 -3.20 -23.28 8.96
N ASP A 183 -2.29 -22.77 8.13
CA ASP A 183 -1.10 -22.03 8.52
C ASP A 183 -1.25 -20.52 8.23
N VAL A 184 -1.71 -20.16 7.03
CA VAL A 184 -1.90 -18.78 6.56
C VAL A 184 -3.25 -18.65 5.84
N THR A 185 -3.95 -17.52 6.04
CA THR A 185 -5.13 -17.20 5.24
C THR A 185 -4.69 -16.57 3.92
N ILE A 186 -5.05 -17.21 2.81
CA ILE A 186 -4.67 -16.79 1.46
C ILE A 186 -5.93 -16.36 0.67
N VAL A 187 -5.87 -15.24 -0.03
CA VAL A 187 -6.96 -14.73 -0.89
C VAL A 187 -6.50 -14.52 -2.33
N ARG A 188 -7.41 -14.74 -3.28
CA ARG A 188 -7.14 -14.54 -4.72
C ARG A 188 -6.87 -13.08 -5.09
N ARG A 189 -7.47 -12.14 -4.35
CA ARG A 189 -7.35 -10.68 -4.54
C ARG A 189 -7.75 -9.96 -3.25
N VAL A 190 -7.28 -8.73 -3.09
CA VAL A 190 -7.75 -7.84 -2.02
C VAL A 190 -9.26 -7.58 -2.21
N PRO A 191 -10.10 -7.65 -1.16
CA PRO A 191 -11.54 -7.37 -1.29
C PRO A 191 -11.83 -5.93 -1.69
N ASP A 192 -12.81 -5.72 -2.58
CA ASP A 192 -13.16 -4.39 -3.12
C ASP A 192 -13.52 -3.38 -2.01
N LYS A 193 -14.13 -3.85 -0.91
CA LYS A 193 -14.48 -3.00 0.24
C LYS A 193 -13.23 -2.41 0.91
N PHE A 194 -12.19 -3.22 1.09
CA PHE A 194 -10.92 -2.79 1.68
C PHE A 194 -10.20 -1.81 0.75
N MET A 195 -10.18 -2.09 -0.55
CA MET A 195 -9.59 -1.17 -1.54
C MET A 195 -10.27 0.20 -1.57
N ARG A 196 -11.60 0.26 -1.39
CA ARG A 196 -12.36 1.52 -1.39
C ARG A 196 -12.22 2.33 -0.11
N SER A 197 -11.87 1.70 1.02
CA SER A 197 -11.61 2.37 2.29
C SER A 197 -10.15 2.77 2.49
N MET A 198 -9.28 2.52 1.50
CA MET A 198 -7.84 2.74 1.62
C MET A 198 -7.49 4.16 1.14
N ASP A 199 -7.24 5.07 2.08
CA ASP A 199 -6.93 6.49 1.81
C ASP A 199 -5.65 6.75 1.00
N LYS A 200 -4.81 5.72 0.84
CA LYS A 200 -3.46 5.80 0.24
C LYS A 200 -3.20 4.56 -0.61
N PRO A 201 -2.41 4.64 -1.70
CA PRO A 201 -2.03 3.45 -2.46
C PRO A 201 -1.26 2.42 -1.59
N PRO A 202 -1.21 1.15 -2.04
CA PRO A 202 -0.42 0.11 -1.38
C PRO A 202 1.02 0.56 -1.16
N TYR A 203 1.59 0.23 -0.01
CA TYR A 203 2.99 0.54 0.25
C TYR A 203 3.88 -0.56 -0.31
N THR A 204 4.82 -0.17 -1.17
CA THR A 204 5.81 -1.08 -1.76
C THR A 204 7.18 -0.81 -1.16
N MET A 205 7.84 -1.86 -0.66
CA MET A 205 9.22 -1.81 -0.18
C MET A 205 10.01 -3.03 -0.65
N ARG A 206 11.34 -2.89 -0.73
CA ARG A 206 12.24 -4.02 -0.94
C ARG A 206 12.78 -4.47 0.42
N VAL A 207 12.44 -5.70 0.81
CA VAL A 207 12.97 -6.34 2.01
C VAL A 207 14.39 -6.86 1.71
N PRO A 208 15.38 -6.67 2.62
CA PRO A 208 16.69 -7.30 2.49
C PRO A 208 16.61 -8.83 2.38
N ARG A 209 17.48 -9.43 1.57
CA ARG A 209 17.52 -10.89 1.44
C ARG A 209 17.96 -11.51 2.76
N LYS A 210 17.26 -12.57 3.18
CA LYS A 210 17.50 -13.29 4.46
C LYS A 210 17.29 -12.41 5.72
N SER A 211 16.39 -11.43 5.67
CA SER A 211 15.96 -10.71 6.89
C SER A 211 15.44 -11.69 7.96
N PRO A 212 15.81 -11.50 9.24
CA PRO A 212 15.33 -12.34 10.34
C PRO A 212 13.88 -11.96 10.73
N PRO A 213 13.16 -12.78 11.52
CA PRO A 213 11.77 -12.54 11.90
C PRO A 213 11.51 -11.16 12.52
N GLU A 214 12.43 -10.69 13.34
CA GLU A 214 12.35 -9.41 14.09
C GLU A 214 12.29 -8.22 13.13
N TYR A 215 13.01 -8.27 12.00
CA TYR A 215 12.94 -7.24 10.97
C TYR A 215 11.50 -7.02 10.46
N TYR A 216 10.74 -8.11 10.28
CA TYR A 216 9.36 -8.01 9.83
C TYR A 216 8.45 -7.41 10.91
N LEU A 217 8.64 -7.81 12.17
CA LEU A 217 7.88 -7.28 13.31
C LEU A 217 8.17 -5.80 13.57
N ASP A 218 9.42 -5.38 13.47
CA ASP A 218 9.84 -4.01 13.79
C ASP A 218 9.65 -3.03 12.63
N GLN A 219 9.85 -3.47 11.38
CA GLN A 219 9.87 -2.59 10.21
C GLN A 219 8.60 -2.73 9.34
N VAL A 220 8.06 -3.94 9.19
CA VAL A 220 6.96 -4.20 8.23
C VAL A 220 5.59 -4.15 8.91
N LEU A 221 5.44 -4.75 10.09
CA LEU A 221 4.17 -4.77 10.84
C LEU A 221 3.61 -3.37 11.13
N PRO A 222 4.39 -2.37 11.59
CA PRO A 222 3.84 -1.04 11.90
C PRO A 222 3.40 -0.27 10.66
N ILE A 223 3.94 -0.62 9.48
CA ILE A 223 3.53 -0.05 8.19
C ILE A 223 2.22 -0.70 7.74
N LEU A 224 2.10 -2.02 7.90
CA LEU A 224 0.92 -2.79 7.55
C LEU A 224 -0.30 -2.32 8.38
N GLN A 225 -0.16 -2.27 9.70
CA GLN A 225 -1.23 -1.86 10.64
C GLN A 225 -1.65 -0.38 10.49
N ARG A 226 -0.76 0.49 9.97
CA ARG A 226 -1.10 1.91 9.69
C ARG A 226 -1.87 2.09 8.38
N ARG A 227 -2.00 1.04 7.57
CA ARG A 227 -2.61 1.06 6.23
C ARG A 227 -3.71 -0.02 6.05
N SER A 228 -4.07 -0.70 7.14
CA SER A 228 -5.11 -1.73 7.23
C SER A 228 -6.45 -1.17 7.68
#